data_AF-A0A248UJB2-F1
#
_entry.id   AF-A0A248UJB2-F1
#
_cell.length_a   1.000
_cell.length_b   1.000
_cell.length_c   1.000
_cell.angle_alpha   90.00
_cell.angle_beta   90.00
_cell.angle_gamma   90.00
#
_symmetry.space_group_name_H-M   'P 1'
#
loop_
_entity.id
_entity.type
_entity.pdbx_description
1 polymer ?
#
loop_
_entity_poly.entity_id
_entity_poly.type
_entity_poly.pdbx_seq_one_letter_code
_entity_poly.pdbx_strand_id
1 'polypeptide(L)'
;MSVKSKTSGTFTGWHMLGIMIAFFGVIIAVNMTMAYKAVSSWSGLVVKNTYVASQEFNDKAETGKEQAALGWQSQPSYAEGVFSWKLADRDGKAITLAGGTVEFKRPVGDVHDTKVTLSTGDEGVLTAPLELGEGAWIMEVNADANEKYGLEDPYRHIIRVLVKDGRIL
;
A
#
# COMPACT_ATOMS: atom_id res chain seq x y z
N MET A 1 73.06 -41.96 0.55
CA MET A 1 71.90 -41.40 1.26
C MET A 1 71.71 -39.95 0.83
N SER A 2 70.53 -39.57 0.35
CA SER A 2 70.11 -38.17 0.26
C SER A 2 68.60 -38.12 0.37
N VAL A 3 68.11 -37.73 1.55
CA VAL A 3 66.67 -37.56 1.80
C VAL A 3 66.34 -36.13 1.42
N LYS A 4 65.66 -35.94 0.28
CA LYS A 4 65.05 -34.65 -0.07
C LYS A 4 63.91 -34.38 0.90
N SER A 5 64.12 -33.48 1.86
CA SER A 5 63.05 -32.91 2.66
C SER A 5 62.14 -32.09 1.74
N LYS A 6 60.87 -32.52 1.58
CA LYS A 6 59.81 -31.67 1.05
C LYS A 6 59.54 -30.60 2.10
N THR A 7 59.94 -29.36 1.85
CA THR A 7 59.53 -28.22 2.68
C THR A 7 58.01 -28.12 2.61
N SER A 8 57.35 -28.49 3.72
CA SER A 8 55.92 -28.25 3.93
C SER A 8 55.64 -26.75 3.78
N GLY A 9 54.61 -26.39 3.02
CA GLY A 9 54.29 -25.00 2.66
C GLY A 9 54.33 -24.07 3.87
N THR A 10 55.30 -23.15 3.87
CA THR A 10 55.46 -22.16 4.93
C THR A 10 54.40 -21.07 4.77
N PHE A 11 53.75 -20.70 5.87
CA PHE A 11 52.89 -19.52 5.90
C PHE A 11 53.76 -18.28 5.62
N THR A 12 53.33 -17.43 4.69
CA THR A 12 54.08 -16.26 4.22
C THR A 12 53.20 -15.01 4.31
N GLY A 13 53.80 -13.83 4.12
CA GLY A 13 53.04 -12.57 4.03
C GLY A 13 51.94 -12.57 2.96
N TRP A 14 52.11 -13.34 1.87
CA TRP A 14 51.07 -13.51 0.85
C TRP A 14 49.85 -14.30 1.36
N HIS A 15 50.08 -15.31 2.20
CA HIS A 15 49.00 -16.04 2.85
C HIS A 15 48.23 -15.13 3.82
N MET A 16 48.93 -14.32 4.62
CA MET A 16 48.31 -13.33 5.51
C MET A 16 47.53 -12.27 4.73
N LEU A 17 48.09 -11.72 3.65
CA LEU A 17 47.41 -10.75 2.79
C LEU A 17 46.13 -11.34 2.18
N GLY A 18 46.19 -12.56 1.67
CA GLY A 18 45.02 -13.27 1.12
C GLY A 18 43.92 -13.48 2.16
N ILE A 19 44.29 -13.88 3.39
CA ILE A 19 43.34 -14.04 4.51
C ILE A 19 42.70 -12.70 4.89
N MET A 20 43.50 -11.63 4.98
CA MET A 20 43.00 -10.30 5.32
C MET A 20 42.01 -9.78 4.27
N ILE A 21 42.35 -9.91 2.98
CA ILE A 21 41.45 -9.51 1.88
C ILE A 21 40.16 -10.34 1.92
N ALA A 22 40.24 -11.66 2.11
CA ALA A 22 39.06 -12.50 2.19
C ALA A 22 38.17 -12.12 3.39
N PHE A 23 38.76 -11.89 4.56
CA PHE A 23 38.04 -11.51 5.77
C PHE A 23 37.29 -10.18 5.61
N PHE A 24 38.01 -9.12 5.19
CA PHE A 24 37.37 -7.83 4.96
C PHE A 24 36.40 -7.85 3.78
N GLY A 25 36.70 -8.62 2.73
CA GLY A 25 35.80 -8.82 1.60
C GLY A 25 34.44 -9.39 2.03
N VAL A 26 34.43 -10.39 2.91
CA VAL A 26 33.19 -10.95 3.47
C VAL A 26 32.43 -9.90 4.28
N ILE A 27 33.11 -9.16 5.16
CA ILE A 27 32.45 -8.12 5.98
C ILE A 27 31.83 -7.04 5.09
N ILE A 28 32.56 -6.56 4.08
CA ILE A 28 32.09 -5.54 3.15
C ILE A 28 30.88 -6.07 2.36
N ALA A 29 30.96 -7.29 1.83
CA ALA A 29 29.88 -7.89 1.07
C ALA A 29 28.59 -8.03 1.89
N VAL A 30 28.69 -8.49 3.15
CA VAL A 30 27.55 -8.58 4.06
C VAL A 30 26.98 -7.20 4.36
N ASN A 31 27.82 -6.22 4.70
CA ASN A 31 27.37 -4.86 5.03
C ASN A 31 26.70 -4.18 3.84
N MET A 32 27.25 -4.32 2.62
CA MET A 32 26.62 -3.78 1.42
C MET A 32 25.30 -4.49 1.09
N THR A 33 25.22 -5.81 1.31
CA THR A 33 23.96 -6.57 1.13
C THR A 33 22.90 -6.08 2.11
N MET A 34 23.26 -5.87 3.38
CA MET A 34 22.36 -5.33 4.39
C MET A 34 21.92 -3.91 4.06
N ALA A 35 22.85 -3.03 3.68
CA ALA A 35 22.55 -1.66 3.28
C ALA A 35 21.64 -1.61 2.05
N TYR A 36 21.91 -2.45 1.04
CA TYR A 36 21.07 -2.58 -0.14
C TYR A 36 19.66 -3.00 0.24
N LYS A 37 19.50 -4.07 1.04
CA LYS A 37 18.19 -4.52 1.51
C LYS A 37 17.46 -3.44 2.31
N ALA A 38 18.15 -2.76 3.23
CA ALA A 38 17.56 -1.71 4.06
C ALA A 38 17.05 -0.52 3.24
N VAL A 39 17.77 -0.14 2.18
CA VAL A 39 17.34 0.95 1.28
C VAL A 39 16.28 0.47 0.28
N SER A 40 16.41 -0.75 -0.26
CA SER A 40 15.53 -1.26 -1.31
C SER A 40 14.18 -1.75 -0.79
N SER A 41 14.11 -2.24 0.45
CA SER A 41 12.86 -2.73 1.06
C SER A 41 12.13 -1.67 1.88
N TRP A 42 12.68 -0.45 1.96
CA TRP A 42 12.03 0.64 2.67
C TRP A 42 11.09 1.37 1.72
N SER A 43 9.81 1.47 2.09
CA SER A 43 8.74 2.10 1.29
C SER A 43 8.83 3.63 1.18
N GLY A 44 9.94 4.23 1.64
CA GLY A 44 10.15 5.67 1.67
C GLY A 44 9.53 6.39 2.88
N LEU A 45 9.68 7.71 2.91
CA LEU A 45 8.98 8.58 3.85
C LEU A 45 7.53 8.77 3.40
N VAL A 46 6.57 8.61 4.32
CA VAL A 46 5.13 8.81 4.08
C VAL A 46 4.81 10.23 3.63
N VAL A 47 5.66 11.23 3.93
CA VAL A 47 5.57 12.59 3.39
C VAL A 47 6.97 13.22 3.28
N LYS A 48 7.31 13.82 2.13
CA LYS A 48 8.59 14.54 1.93
C LYS A 48 8.66 15.92 2.61
N ASN A 49 7.53 16.47 3.05
CA ASN A 49 7.45 17.80 3.68
C ASN A 49 6.30 17.88 4.70
N THR A 50 6.61 17.67 5.98
CA THR A 50 5.65 17.64 7.10
C THR A 50 4.82 18.92 7.26
N TYR A 51 5.34 20.07 6.83
CA TYR A 51 4.65 21.34 6.97
C TYR A 51 3.49 21.49 5.96
N VAL A 52 3.71 21.12 4.69
CA VAL A 52 2.66 21.11 3.66
C VAL A 52 1.58 20.10 4.00
N ALA A 53 1.96 18.92 4.51
CA ALA A 53 1.01 17.92 4.97
C ALA A 53 0.14 18.40 6.16
N SER A 54 0.65 19.29 7.01
CA SER A 54 -0.13 19.83 8.14
C SER A 54 -1.21 20.81 7.69
N GLN A 55 -0.95 21.58 6.62
CA GLN A 55 -1.96 22.48 6.04
C GLN A 55 -3.03 21.69 5.30
N GLU A 56 -2.61 20.76 4.43
CA GLU A 56 -3.55 19.85 3.77
C GLU A 56 -4.38 19.04 4.75
N PHE A 57 -3.85 18.71 5.94
CA PHE A 57 -4.59 17.99 6.96
C PHE A 57 -5.78 18.80 7.49
N ASN A 58 -5.60 20.10 7.74
CA ASN A 58 -6.68 20.95 8.25
C ASN A 58 -7.80 21.08 7.21
N ASP A 59 -7.44 21.34 5.96
CA ASP A 59 -8.41 21.46 4.85
C ASP A 59 -9.15 20.13 4.65
N LYS A 60 -8.43 19.00 4.59
CA LYS A 60 -9.03 17.66 4.50
C LYS A 60 -9.91 17.31 5.71
N ALA A 61 -9.58 17.83 6.89
CA ALA A 61 -10.37 17.62 8.10
C ALA A 61 -11.67 18.44 8.08
N GLU A 62 -11.68 19.62 7.45
CA GLU A 62 -12.88 20.42 7.22
C GLU A 62 -13.79 19.75 6.18
N THR A 63 -13.27 19.39 5.00
CA THR A 63 -14.00 18.60 3.99
C THR A 63 -14.57 17.32 4.59
N GLY A 64 -13.81 16.62 5.44
CA GLY A 64 -14.26 15.40 6.12
C GLY A 64 -15.43 15.63 7.08
N LYS A 65 -15.48 16.78 7.77
CA LYS A 65 -16.61 17.15 8.64
C LYS A 65 -17.88 17.44 7.84
N GLU A 66 -17.73 18.12 6.71
CA GLU A 66 -18.85 18.40 5.80
C GLU A 66 -19.44 17.09 5.23
N GLN A 67 -18.57 16.17 4.80
CA GLN A 67 -18.99 14.85 4.33
C GLN A 67 -19.67 14.03 5.43
N ALA A 68 -19.14 14.07 6.67
CA ALA A 68 -19.79 13.41 7.80
C ALA A 68 -21.18 14.00 8.10
N ALA A 69 -21.36 15.31 7.89
CA ALA A 69 -22.64 15.99 8.05
C ALA A 69 -23.70 15.61 7.01
N LEU A 70 -23.33 14.97 5.89
CA LEU A 70 -24.28 14.41 4.92
C LEU A 70 -25.02 13.18 5.48
N GLY A 71 -24.37 12.43 6.37
CA GLY A 71 -24.92 11.20 6.95
C GLY A 71 -25.15 10.08 5.95
N TRP A 72 -24.39 10.07 4.86
CA TRP A 72 -24.43 9.00 3.86
C TRP A 72 -23.86 7.69 4.42
N GLN A 73 -24.51 6.58 4.10
CA GLN A 73 -24.19 5.24 4.54
C GLN A 73 -23.53 4.45 3.43
N SER A 74 -22.27 4.06 3.67
CA SER A 74 -21.45 3.28 2.75
C SER A 74 -21.71 1.78 2.93
N GLN A 75 -21.92 1.07 1.82
CA GLN A 75 -22.17 -0.36 1.78
C GLN A 75 -21.22 -1.02 0.76
N PRO A 76 -19.99 -1.37 1.17
CA PRO A 76 -19.05 -2.12 0.34
C PRO A 76 -19.40 -3.61 0.35
N SER A 77 -19.18 -4.26 -0.78
CA SER A 77 -19.26 -5.71 -0.91
C SER A 77 -18.22 -6.20 -1.91
N TYR A 78 -17.76 -7.42 -1.69
CA TYR A 78 -16.83 -8.11 -2.59
C TYR A 78 -17.28 -9.56 -2.69
N ALA A 79 -17.46 -10.03 -3.91
CA ALA A 79 -17.80 -11.41 -4.18
C ALA A 79 -17.38 -11.76 -5.61
N GLU A 80 -16.93 -13.00 -5.83
CA GLU A 80 -16.63 -13.54 -7.17
C GLU A 80 -15.64 -12.68 -7.98
N GLY A 81 -14.69 -12.02 -7.30
CA GLY A 81 -13.70 -11.15 -7.97
C GLY A 81 -14.24 -9.78 -8.38
N VAL A 82 -15.44 -9.41 -7.95
CA VAL A 82 -16.05 -8.12 -8.25
C VAL A 82 -16.29 -7.35 -6.95
N PHE A 83 -15.73 -6.15 -6.88
CA PHE A 83 -16.06 -5.18 -5.85
C PHE A 83 -17.29 -4.39 -6.28
N SER A 84 -18.25 -4.24 -5.37
CA SER A 84 -19.45 -3.42 -5.55
C SER A 84 -19.63 -2.50 -4.36
N TRP A 85 -19.90 -1.23 -4.63
CA TRP A 85 -20.05 -0.20 -3.62
C TRP A 85 -21.33 0.59 -3.85
N LYS A 86 -22.11 0.73 -2.77
CA LYS A 86 -23.34 1.51 -2.76
C LYS A 86 -23.27 2.58 -1.68
N LEU A 87 -23.97 3.66 -1.94
CA LEU A 87 -24.12 4.76 -1.00
C LEU A 87 -25.61 5.07 -0.86
N ALA A 88 -26.07 5.25 0.37
CA ALA A 88 -27.44 5.63 0.68
C ALA A 88 -27.45 6.90 1.54
N ASP A 89 -28.47 7.74 1.43
CA ASP A 89 -28.64 8.87 2.34
C ASP A 89 -29.14 8.43 3.73
N ARG A 90 -29.39 9.42 4.60
CA ARG A 90 -29.92 9.19 5.95
C ARG A 90 -31.28 8.49 5.97
N ASP A 91 -32.07 8.68 4.92
CA ASP A 91 -33.42 8.11 4.77
C ASP A 91 -33.39 6.76 4.03
N GLY A 92 -32.20 6.25 3.70
CA GLY A 92 -32.00 4.98 3.01
C GLY A 92 -32.20 5.05 1.49
N LYS A 93 -32.34 6.24 0.92
CA LYS A 93 -32.46 6.42 -0.53
C LYS A 93 -31.09 6.29 -1.19
N ALA A 94 -31.04 5.54 -2.28
CA ALA A 94 -29.80 5.35 -3.04
C ALA A 94 -29.25 6.67 -3.58
N ILE A 95 -27.95 6.88 -3.37
CA ILE A 95 -27.17 7.98 -3.93
C ILE A 95 -26.49 7.47 -5.21
N THR A 96 -26.85 8.07 -6.34
CA THR A 96 -26.28 7.69 -7.65
C THR A 96 -25.08 8.56 -7.94
N LEU A 97 -23.92 7.96 -8.14
CA LEU A 97 -22.67 8.64 -8.45
C LEU A 97 -22.32 8.47 -9.92
N ALA A 98 -21.56 9.40 -10.49
CA ALA A 98 -21.16 9.31 -11.90
C ALA A 98 -20.04 8.25 -12.10
N GLY A 99 -19.18 8.11 -11.09
CA GLY A 99 -18.03 7.22 -11.10
C GLY A 99 -17.14 7.47 -9.89
N GLY A 100 -15.92 6.95 -9.96
CA GLY A 100 -14.91 7.18 -8.94
C GLY A 100 -13.73 6.22 -9.06
N THR A 101 -12.90 6.21 -8.03
CA THR A 101 -11.82 5.25 -7.88
C THR A 101 -11.90 4.57 -6.52
N VAL A 102 -11.45 3.31 -6.46
CA VAL A 102 -11.23 2.60 -5.21
C VAL A 102 -9.78 2.14 -5.14
N GLU A 103 -9.18 2.29 -3.97
CA GLU A 103 -7.85 1.86 -3.65
C GLU A 103 -7.88 0.94 -2.42
N PHE A 104 -7.26 -0.23 -2.54
CA PHE A 104 -7.08 -1.20 -1.45
C PHE A 104 -5.62 -1.23 -1.08
N LYS A 105 -5.30 -0.91 0.18
CA LYS A 105 -3.93 -0.90 0.71
C LYS A 105 -3.75 -1.94 1.79
N ARG A 106 -2.57 -2.55 1.85
CA ARG A 106 -2.23 -3.38 3.01
C ARG A 106 -1.98 -2.47 4.22
N PRO A 107 -2.41 -2.88 5.44
CA PRO A 107 -2.09 -2.11 6.65
C PRO A 107 -0.58 -2.00 6.92
N VAL A 108 0.20 -2.93 6.37
CA VAL A 108 1.66 -2.97 6.48
C VAL A 108 2.24 -3.40 5.13
N GLY A 109 3.19 -2.60 4.61
CA GLY A 109 3.74 -2.77 3.26
C GLY A 109 2.83 -2.22 2.17
N ASP A 110 3.37 -2.08 0.96
CA ASP A 110 2.74 -1.47 -0.23
C ASP A 110 2.69 -2.42 -1.45
N VAL A 111 3.31 -3.60 -1.33
CA VAL A 111 3.52 -4.56 -2.42
C VAL A 111 2.23 -5.04 -3.10
N HIS A 112 1.09 -4.95 -2.43
CA HIS A 112 -0.20 -5.42 -2.92
C HIS A 112 -1.25 -4.32 -3.07
N ASP A 113 -0.84 -3.06 -3.01
CA ASP A 113 -1.77 -1.94 -3.12
C ASP A 113 -2.38 -1.92 -4.52
N THR A 114 -3.71 -1.92 -4.58
CA THR A 114 -4.47 -2.05 -5.83
C THR A 114 -5.40 -0.86 -5.98
N LYS A 115 -5.27 -0.13 -7.10
CA LYS A 115 -6.14 1.00 -7.44
C LYS A 115 -6.86 0.73 -8.76
N VAL A 116 -8.19 0.85 -8.74
CA VAL A 116 -9.04 0.64 -9.93
C VAL A 116 -10.09 1.74 -10.06
N THR A 117 -10.48 2.02 -11.30
CA THR A 117 -11.58 2.92 -11.62
C THR A 117 -12.91 2.16 -11.50
N LEU A 118 -13.86 2.77 -10.82
CA LEU A 118 -15.21 2.22 -10.66
C LEU A 118 -16.06 2.58 -11.86
N SER A 119 -16.78 1.58 -12.38
CA SER A 119 -17.79 1.76 -13.43
C SER A 119 -19.18 1.83 -12.80
N THR A 120 -20.02 2.71 -13.35
CA THR A 120 -21.43 2.84 -12.96
C THR A 120 -22.23 1.66 -13.50
N GLY A 121 -22.70 0.80 -12.60
CA GLY A 121 -23.68 -0.25 -12.89
C GLY A 121 -25.12 0.23 -12.69
N ASP A 122 -26.05 -0.72 -12.63
CA ASP A 122 -27.47 -0.44 -12.42
C ASP A 122 -27.73 0.25 -11.07
N GLU A 123 -28.77 1.09 -11.01
CA GLU A 123 -29.25 1.77 -9.79
C GLU A 123 -28.18 2.58 -9.01
N GLY A 124 -27.09 2.99 -9.67
CA GLY A 124 -26.02 3.78 -9.05
C GLY A 124 -25.00 2.99 -8.26
N VAL A 125 -24.99 1.66 -8.43
CA VAL A 125 -23.96 0.79 -7.85
C VAL A 125 -22.64 1.00 -8.61
N LEU A 126 -21.58 1.32 -7.89
CA LEU A 126 -20.25 1.42 -8.47
C LEU A 126 -19.54 0.06 -8.38
N THR A 127 -19.01 -0.43 -9.50
CA THR A 127 -18.40 -1.77 -9.56
C THR A 127 -17.04 -1.76 -10.24
N ALA A 128 -16.15 -2.69 -9.83
CA ALA A 128 -14.91 -2.95 -10.54
C ALA A 128 -14.47 -4.41 -10.34
N PRO A 129 -13.98 -5.09 -11.40
CA PRO A 129 -13.29 -6.36 -11.25
C PRO A 129 -11.93 -6.12 -10.59
N LEU A 130 -11.63 -6.88 -9.53
CA LEU A 130 -10.34 -6.84 -8.84
C LEU A 130 -10.11 -8.12 -8.03
N GLU A 131 -8.85 -8.47 -7.83
CA GLU A 131 -8.45 -9.63 -7.02
C GLU A 131 -7.87 -9.15 -5.67
N LEU A 132 -8.53 -9.53 -4.57
CA LEU A 132 -8.01 -9.30 -3.22
C LEU A 132 -7.62 -10.62 -2.59
N GLY A 133 -6.36 -10.71 -2.16
CA GLY A 133 -5.93 -11.76 -1.27
C GLY A 133 -6.57 -11.64 0.11
N GLU A 134 -6.56 -12.73 0.87
CA GLU A 134 -7.11 -12.76 2.23
C GLU A 134 -6.43 -11.75 3.17
N GLY A 135 -7.11 -11.45 4.26
CA GLY A 135 -6.61 -10.64 5.36
C GLY A 135 -7.14 -9.21 5.37
N ALA A 136 -6.50 -8.38 6.19
CA ALA A 136 -6.93 -7.00 6.40
C ALA A 136 -6.48 -6.09 5.26
N TRP A 137 -7.34 -5.13 4.94
CA TRP A 137 -7.14 -4.10 3.94
C TRP A 137 -7.66 -2.76 4.44
N ILE A 138 -7.08 -1.67 3.95
CA ILE A 138 -7.62 -0.32 4.04
C ILE A 138 -8.23 -0.01 2.68
N MET A 139 -9.54 0.19 2.65
CA MET A 139 -10.28 0.57 1.46
C MET A 139 -10.49 2.07 1.46
N GLU A 140 -10.08 2.74 0.39
CA GLU A 140 -10.28 4.16 0.16
C GLU A 140 -11.03 4.37 -1.15
N VAL A 141 -12.26 4.88 -1.06
CA VAL A 141 -13.09 5.24 -2.22
C VAL A 141 -13.10 6.75 -2.37
N ASN A 142 -12.85 7.23 -3.58
CA ASN A 142 -13.04 8.63 -3.97
C ASN A 142 -14.08 8.66 -5.09
N ALA A 143 -15.25 9.22 -4.81
CA ALA A 143 -16.40 9.18 -5.70
C ALA A 143 -16.81 10.56 -6.21
N ASP A 144 -17.19 10.60 -7.48
CA ASP A 144 -17.58 11.83 -8.17
C ASP A 144 -19.04 12.15 -7.84
N ALA A 145 -19.20 13.08 -6.90
CA ALA A 145 -20.50 13.53 -6.39
C ALA A 145 -20.75 15.03 -6.63
N ASN A 146 -19.76 15.74 -7.20
CA ASN A 146 -19.78 17.18 -7.45
C ASN A 146 -20.92 17.63 -8.36
N GLU A 147 -21.07 16.99 -9.53
CA GLU A 147 -22.07 17.41 -10.53
C GLU A 147 -23.51 17.25 -10.03
N LYS A 148 -23.79 16.17 -9.28
CA LYS A 148 -25.16 15.81 -8.88
C LYS A 148 -25.55 16.33 -7.50
N TYR A 149 -24.59 16.43 -6.58
CA TYR A 149 -24.84 16.78 -5.18
C TYR A 149 -24.13 18.07 -4.75
N GLY A 150 -23.45 18.75 -5.66
CA GLY A 150 -22.86 20.08 -5.41
C GLY A 150 -21.67 20.05 -4.45
N LEU A 151 -21.02 18.89 -4.26
CA LEU A 151 -19.82 18.78 -3.45
C LEU A 151 -18.63 19.42 -4.20
N GLU A 152 -17.86 20.26 -3.52
CA GLU A 152 -16.66 20.89 -4.09
C GLU A 152 -15.54 19.86 -4.31
N ASP A 153 -15.38 18.96 -3.33
CA ASP A 153 -14.44 17.84 -3.36
C ASP A 153 -15.13 16.48 -3.65
N PRO A 154 -14.41 15.49 -4.21
CA PRO A 154 -14.88 14.12 -4.30
C PRO A 154 -15.30 13.57 -2.93
N TYR A 155 -16.39 12.80 -2.90
CA TYR A 155 -16.81 12.12 -1.68
C TYR A 155 -15.78 11.04 -1.33
N ARG A 156 -15.15 11.16 -0.16
CA ARG A 156 -14.04 10.30 0.25
C ARG A 156 -14.46 9.40 1.40
N HIS A 157 -14.31 8.11 1.22
CA HIS A 157 -14.66 7.11 2.22
C HIS A 157 -13.49 6.17 2.50
N ILE A 158 -13.02 6.12 3.75
CA ILE A 158 -11.96 5.22 4.18
C ILE A 158 -12.46 4.32 5.29
N ILE A 159 -12.30 3.02 5.11
CA ILE A 159 -12.56 2.04 6.16
C ILE A 159 -11.53 0.91 6.11
N ARG A 160 -11.38 0.22 7.24
CA ARG A 160 -10.68 -1.06 7.28
C ARG A 160 -11.67 -2.17 6.99
N VAL A 161 -11.31 -3.08 6.08
CA VAL A 161 -12.11 -4.26 5.74
C VAL A 161 -11.29 -5.53 5.92
N LEU A 162 -11.97 -6.63 6.21
CA LEU A 162 -11.36 -7.96 6.28
C LEU A 162 -11.86 -8.79 5.10
N VAL A 163 -10.93 -9.27 4.27
CA VAL A 163 -11.26 -10.21 3.19
C VAL A 163 -11.03 -11.62 3.67
N LYS A 164 -12.07 -12.44 3.63
CA LYS A 164 -12.03 -13.86 3.99
C LYS A 164 -12.96 -14.64 3.07
N ASP A 165 -12.53 -15.81 2.60
CA ASP A 165 -13.33 -16.67 1.71
C ASP A 165 -13.85 -15.93 0.46
N GLY A 166 -13.04 -14.99 -0.07
CA GLY A 166 -13.40 -14.16 -1.23
C GLY A 166 -14.49 -13.11 -0.97
N ARG A 167 -14.73 -12.72 0.29
CA ARG A 167 -15.74 -11.73 0.69
C ARG A 167 -15.22 -10.72 1.69
N ILE A 168 -15.78 -9.50 1.66
CA ILE A 168 -15.58 -8.49 2.70
C ILE A 168 -16.52 -8.80 3.88
N LEU A 169 -15.97 -8.78 5.10
CA LEU A 169 -16.67 -8.93 6.38
C LEU A 169 -16.84 -7.59 7.10
#